data_AF-A0A945SSI0-F1
#
_entry.id   AF-A0A945SSI0-F1
#
_cell.length_a   1.000
_cell.length_b   1.000
_cell.length_c   1.000
_cell.angle_alpha   90.00
_cell.angle_beta   90.00
_cell.angle_gamma   90.00
#
_symmetry.space_group_name_H-M   'P 1'
#
loop_
_entity.id
_entity.type
_entity.pdbx_description
1 polymer ?
#
loop_
_entity_poly.entity_id
_entity_poly.type
_entity_poly.pdbx_seq_one_letter_code
_entity_poly.pdbx_strand_id
1 'polypeptide(L)'
;MIEFAEAVLSEDTARLMAARQAIHDTLGADAVVDSAGVAALFNAIDRIADSTGAPLEADKAEMTAGLRAEIGIDAFAAQKEALDLGAAETAAE
;
A
#
# COMPACT_ATOMS: atom_id res chain seq x y z
N MET A 1 -16.19 3.34 2.22
CA MET A 1 -15.18 2.53 1.50
C MET A 1 -13.77 2.71 2.07
N ILE A 2 -13.25 3.93 2.21
CA ILE A 2 -11.91 4.16 2.79
C ILE A 2 -11.76 3.48 4.16
N GLU A 3 -12.72 3.68 5.07
CA GLU A 3 -12.72 3.03 6.38
C GLU A 3 -12.67 1.49 6.31
N PHE A 4 -13.32 0.86 5.33
CA PHE A 4 -13.26 -0.59 5.15
C PHE A 4 -11.89 -1.05 4.62
N ALA A 5 -11.30 -0.27 3.68
CA ALA A 5 -9.97 -0.53 3.15
C ALA A 5 -8.87 -0.38 4.20
N GLU A 6 -9.05 0.50 5.19
CA GLU A 6 -8.15 0.61 6.34
C GLU A 6 -8.38 -0.50 7.36
N ALA A 7 -9.64 -0.76 7.72
CA ALA A 7 -9.99 -1.73 8.75
C ALA A 7 -9.53 -3.15 8.38
N VAL A 8 -9.57 -3.53 7.10
CA VAL A 8 -9.13 -4.86 6.62
C VAL A 8 -7.62 -5.10 6.79
N LEU A 9 -6.82 -4.04 6.95
CA LEU A 9 -5.37 -4.14 7.19
C LEU A 9 -5.02 -4.21 8.68
N SER A 10 -6.01 -4.17 9.57
CA SER A 10 -5.83 -4.23 11.03
C SER A 10 -6.32 -5.56 11.63
N GLU A 11 -5.96 -5.83 12.88
CA GLU A 11 -6.46 -6.98 13.64
C GLU A 11 -7.84 -6.71 14.30
N ASP A 12 -8.40 -5.51 14.14
CA ASP A 12 -9.68 -5.12 14.73
C ASP A 12 -10.87 -5.65 13.90
N THR A 13 -11.30 -6.86 14.25
CA THR A 13 -12.43 -7.52 13.59
C THR A 13 -13.74 -6.77 13.80
N ALA A 14 -13.94 -6.11 14.95
CA ALA A 14 -15.18 -5.38 15.23
C ALA A 14 -15.30 -4.14 14.32
N ARG A 15 -14.20 -3.39 14.18
CA ARG A 15 -14.09 -2.27 13.23
C ARG A 15 -14.33 -2.72 11.80
N LEU A 16 -13.71 -3.82 11.37
CA LEU A 16 -13.92 -4.38 10.03
C LEU A 16 -15.39 -4.76 9.77
N MET A 17 -16.04 -5.42 10.72
CA MET A 17 -17.46 -5.79 10.61
C MET A 17 -18.37 -4.56 10.51
N ALA A 18 -18.11 -3.52 11.32
CA ALA A 18 -18.86 -2.29 11.27
C ALA A 18 -18.70 -1.57 9.92
N ALA A 19 -17.48 -1.46 9.41
CA ALA A 19 -17.19 -0.84 8.12
C ALA A 19 -17.84 -1.62 6.95
N ARG A 20 -17.82 -2.96 7.00
CA ARG A 20 -18.51 -3.83 6.04
C ARG A 20 -20.01 -3.58 6.03
N GLN A 21 -20.61 -3.53 7.22
CA GLN A 21 -22.05 -3.32 7.38
C GLN A 21 -22.46 -1.93 6.88
N ALA A 22 -21.66 -0.89 7.14
CA ALA A 22 -21.92 0.46 6.64
C ALA A 22 -21.96 0.52 5.10
N ILE A 23 -21.06 -0.21 4.41
CA ILE A 23 -21.10 -0.31 2.94
C ILE A 23 -22.37 -1.04 2.50
N HIS A 24 -22.69 -2.18 3.13
CA HIS A 24 -23.89 -2.95 2.81
C HIS A 24 -25.17 -2.11 2.96
N ASP A 25 -25.32 -1.40 4.06
CA ASP A 25 -26.53 -0.63 4.37
C ASP A 25 -26.71 0.57 3.44
N THR A 26 -25.60 1.13 2.94
CA THR A 26 -25.62 2.31 2.07
C THR A 26 -25.72 1.95 0.59
N LEU A 27 -25.02 0.90 0.16
CA LEU A 27 -24.76 0.61 -1.26
C LEU A 27 -25.15 -0.82 -1.69
N GLY A 28 -25.54 -1.68 -0.74
CA GLY A 28 -25.94 -3.06 -1.00
C GLY A 28 -24.79 -4.07 -1.01
N ALA A 29 -25.16 -5.34 -1.17
CA ALA A 29 -24.24 -6.47 -1.07
C ALA A 29 -23.18 -6.49 -2.18
N ASP A 30 -23.53 -6.15 -3.42
CA ASP A 30 -22.59 -6.14 -4.54
C ASP A 30 -21.44 -5.16 -4.29
N ALA A 31 -21.75 -3.98 -3.74
CA ALA A 31 -20.74 -2.98 -3.37
C ALA A 31 -19.79 -3.48 -2.28
N VAL A 32 -20.23 -4.36 -1.37
CA VAL A 32 -19.35 -4.99 -0.38
C VAL A 32 -18.34 -5.91 -1.06
N VAL A 33 -18.80 -6.71 -2.03
CA VAL A 33 -17.96 -7.64 -2.78
C VAL A 33 -16.92 -6.86 -3.60
N ASP A 34 -17.35 -5.84 -4.34
CA ASP A 34 -16.45 -5.01 -5.14
C ASP A 34 -15.42 -4.28 -4.26
N SER A 35 -15.86 -3.73 -3.13
CA SER A 35 -14.96 -3.07 -2.17
C SER A 35 -13.88 -4.02 -1.64
N ALA A 36 -14.28 -5.26 -1.30
CA ALA A 36 -13.35 -6.28 -0.84
C ALA A 36 -12.37 -6.70 -1.94
N GLY A 37 -12.85 -6.85 -3.18
CA GLY A 37 -12.02 -7.15 -4.34
C GLY A 37 -10.95 -6.09 -4.59
N VAL A 38 -11.34 -4.80 -4.57
CA VAL A 38 -10.41 -3.69 -4.76
C VAL A 38 -9.37 -3.64 -3.65
N ALA A 39 -9.77 -3.74 -2.38
CA ALA A 39 -8.84 -3.71 -1.26
C ALA A 39 -7.85 -4.89 -1.30
N ALA A 40 -8.34 -6.09 -1.60
CA ALA A 40 -7.51 -7.28 -1.73
C ALA A 40 -6.52 -7.18 -2.91
N LEU A 41 -6.96 -6.60 -4.03
CA LEU A 41 -6.11 -6.40 -5.20
C LEU A 41 -4.94 -5.47 -4.90
N PHE A 42 -5.18 -4.28 -4.33
CA PHE A 42 -4.10 -3.35 -3.96
C PHE A 42 -3.13 -3.96 -2.96
N ASN A 43 -3.67 -4.62 -1.93
CA ASN A 43 -2.86 -5.36 -0.98
C ASN A 43 -1.97 -6.42 -1.65
N ALA A 44 -2.43 -7.07 -2.72
CA ALA A 44 -1.64 -8.08 -3.45
C ALA A 44 -0.61 -7.46 -4.41
N ILE A 45 -1.01 -6.51 -5.26
CA ILE A 45 -0.13 -5.96 -6.30
C ILE A 45 1.01 -5.15 -5.71
N ASP A 46 0.80 -4.47 -4.58
CA ASP A 46 1.84 -3.68 -3.93
C ASP A 46 2.99 -4.60 -3.47
N ARG A 47 2.67 -5.77 -2.88
CA ARG A 47 3.69 -6.76 -2.51
C ARG A 47 4.41 -7.35 -3.72
N ILE A 48 3.71 -7.52 -4.84
CA ILE A 48 4.34 -7.99 -6.08
C ILE A 48 5.32 -6.92 -6.59
N ALA A 49 4.90 -5.65 -6.62
CA ALA A 49 5.76 -4.54 -7.02
C ALA A 49 7.00 -4.44 -6.12
N ASP A 50 6.82 -4.48 -4.80
CA ASP A 50 7.91 -4.43 -3.83
C ASP A 50 8.89 -5.59 -3.97
N SER A 51 8.38 -6.82 -4.17
CA SER A 51 9.21 -8.02 -4.28
C SER A 51 9.99 -8.11 -5.61
N THR A 52 9.49 -7.43 -6.64
CA THR A 52 10.12 -7.42 -7.98
C THR A 52 10.94 -6.16 -8.24
N GLY A 53 10.84 -5.14 -7.39
CA GLY A 53 11.47 -3.84 -7.61
C GLY A 53 10.88 -3.09 -8.80
N ALA A 54 9.57 -3.24 -9.05
CA ALA A 54 8.90 -2.57 -10.15
C ALA A 54 9.09 -1.03 -10.05
N PRO A 55 9.61 -0.36 -11.10
CA PRO A 55 9.91 1.05 -11.03
C PRO A 55 8.65 1.91 -11.14
N LEU A 56 8.66 3.07 -10.47
CA LEU A 56 7.65 4.10 -10.66
C LEU A 56 7.81 4.77 -12.03
N GLU A 57 6.72 4.87 -12.78
CA GLU A 57 6.74 5.54 -14.09
C GLU A 57 6.94 7.06 -13.94
N ALA A 58 7.62 7.68 -14.91
CA ALA A 58 8.03 9.09 -14.82
C ALA A 58 6.86 10.05 -14.55
N ASP A 59 5.76 9.91 -15.28
CA ASP A 59 4.58 10.77 -15.12
C ASP A 59 3.97 10.63 -13.71
N LYS A 60 3.94 9.41 -13.15
CA LYS A 60 3.47 9.18 -11.78
C LYS A 60 4.46 9.73 -10.75
N ALA A 61 5.76 9.65 -11.03
CA ALA A 61 6.80 10.19 -10.18
C ALA A 61 6.65 11.72 -10.04
N GLU A 62 6.33 12.41 -11.12
CA GLU A 62 6.03 13.85 -11.13
C GLU A 62 4.73 14.15 -10.39
N MET A 63 3.63 13.47 -10.74
CA MET A 63 2.31 13.71 -10.14
C MET A 63 2.28 13.51 -8.62
N THR A 64 3.08 12.58 -8.10
CA THR A 64 3.08 12.23 -6.67
C THR A 64 4.23 12.84 -5.88
N ALA A 65 5.05 13.71 -6.48
CA ALA A 65 6.21 14.31 -5.80
C ALA A 65 5.86 15.03 -4.50
N GLY A 66 4.78 15.84 -4.50
CA GLY A 66 4.32 16.54 -3.29
C GLY A 66 3.87 15.58 -2.18
N LEU A 67 3.11 14.54 -2.55
CA LEU A 67 2.66 13.51 -1.60
C LEU A 67 3.84 12.76 -0.99
N ARG A 68 4.81 12.32 -1.82
CA ARG A 68 6.00 11.60 -1.34
C ARG A 68 6.84 12.44 -0.37
N ALA A 69 6.96 13.74 -0.63
CA ALA A 69 7.61 14.67 0.27
C ALA A 69 6.85 14.83 1.59
N GLU A 70 5.51 14.90 1.54
CA GLU A 70 4.65 15.04 2.73
C GLU A 70 4.74 13.82 3.65
N ILE A 71 4.66 12.61 3.08
CA ILE A 71 4.71 11.36 3.87
C ILE A 71 6.14 10.89 4.19
N GLY A 72 7.16 11.54 3.62
CA GLY A 72 8.57 11.22 3.85
C GLY A 72 9.04 9.90 3.25
N ILE A 73 8.32 9.36 2.25
CA ILE A 73 8.63 8.01 1.72
C ILE A 73 9.98 7.94 0.99
N ASP A 74 10.44 9.06 0.42
CA ASP A 74 11.74 9.13 -0.28
C ASP A 74 12.93 8.84 0.65
N ALA A 75 12.76 9.03 1.97
CA ALA A 75 13.79 8.70 2.97
C ALA A 75 14.04 7.19 3.07
N PHE A 76 13.02 6.35 2.87
CA PHE A 76 13.17 4.90 2.89
C PHE A 76 14.00 4.40 1.71
N ALA A 77 13.79 4.98 0.52
CA ALA A 77 14.55 4.62 -0.67
C ALA A 77 16.04 4.91 -0.51
N ALA A 78 16.38 6.12 -0.02
CA ALA A 78 17.77 6.50 0.26
C ALA A 78 18.44 5.57 1.30
N GLN A 79 17.69 5.16 2.32
CA GLN A 79 18.22 4.29 3.37
C GLN A 79 18.41 2.84 2.89
N LYS A 80 17.51 2.33 2.03
CA LYS A 80 17.69 1.04 1.36
C LYS A 80 18.94 1.04 0.48
N GLU A 81 19.15 2.06 -0.33
CA GLU A 81 20.33 2.17 -1.19
C GLU A 81 21.64 2.18 -0.37
N ALA A 82 21.66 2.93 0.74
CA ALA A 82 22.81 2.92 1.65
C ALA A 82 23.07 1.53 2.26
N LEU A 83 22.03 0.79 2.62
CA LEU A 83 22.15 -0.58 3.13
C LEU A 83 22.67 -1.55 2.06
N ASP A 84 22.16 -1.45 0.83
CA ASP A 84 22.58 -2.29 -0.30
C ASP A 84 24.06 -2.04 -0.65
N LEU A 85 24.52 -0.77 -0.63
CA LEU A 85 25.92 -0.40 -0.82
C LEU A 85 26.83 -0.95 0.28
N GLY A 86 26.42 -0.82 1.55
CA GLY A 86 27.19 -1.38 2.68
C GLY A 86 27.26 -2.90 2.67
N ALA A 87 26.18 -3.59 2.27
CA ALA A 87 26.17 -5.03 2.10
C ALA A 87 27.14 -5.49 1.00
N ALA A 88 27.21 -4.77 -0.12
CA ALA A 88 28.15 -5.05 -1.19
C ALA A 88 29.61 -4.89 -0.76
N GLU A 89 29.92 -3.88 0.07
CA GLU A 89 31.26 -3.65 0.63
C GLU A 89 31.68 -4.80 1.56
N THR A 90 30.79 -5.26 2.46
CA THR A 90 31.06 -6.40 3.34
C THR A 90 31.19 -7.75 2.61
N ALA A 91 30.56 -7.91 1.45
CA ALA A 91 30.67 -9.14 0.66
C ALA A 91 31.95 -9.20 -0.20
N ALA A 92 32.64 -8.07 -0.35
CA ALA A 92 33.88 -7.95 -1.12
C ALA A 92 35.14 -8.15 -0.26
N GLU A 93 35.00 -8.26 1.06
CA GLU A 93 36.06 -8.51 2.06
C GLU A 93 36.12 -10.00 2.46
#